data_AF-A0A2N7VXT3-F1
#
_entry.id   AF-A0A2N7VXT3-F1
#
_cell.length_a   1.000
_cell.length_b   1.000
_cell.length_c   1.000
_cell.angle_alpha   90.00
_cell.angle_beta   90.00
_cell.angle_gamma   90.00
#
_symmetry.space_group_name_H-M   'P 1'
#
loop_
_entity.id
_entity.type
_entity.pdbx_description
1 polymer ?
#
loop_
_entity_poly.entity_id
_entity_poly.type
_entity_poly.pdbx_seq_one_letter_code
_entity_poly.pdbx_strand_id
1 'polypeptide(L)'
;MTLLLGLAVLSRDVYPAPGLPALRLTVACALFAALACVWLLRGLRRPLENPLIHAFGSVVTGAIAGVFLVRLTTDVVVVLTAHRPHTQSTAYVITAGWKNCRFGVAFEDPVLRARMTVCGTRWRLAATPQAGVLQVAELAGPYGVVLRQITTDAVGGR
;
A
#
# COMPACT_ATOMS: atom_id res chain seq x y z
N MET A 1 1.54 5.95 19.20
CA MET A 1 1.96 6.62 17.94
C MET A 1 3.09 5.88 17.23
N THR A 2 4.07 5.33 17.95
CA THR A 2 5.23 4.57 17.42
C THR A 2 4.87 3.34 16.59
N LEU A 3 3.84 2.58 17.00
CA LEU A 3 3.38 1.39 16.26
C LEU A 3 2.89 1.73 14.84
N LEU A 4 2.08 2.78 14.71
CA LEU A 4 1.53 3.25 13.42
C LEU A 4 2.63 3.76 12.49
N LEU A 5 3.63 4.44 13.05
CA LEU A 5 4.78 4.90 12.29
C LEU A 5 5.64 3.73 11.78
N GLY A 6 5.90 2.74 12.63
CA GLY A 6 6.61 1.52 12.24
C GLY A 6 5.88 0.75 11.14
N LEU A 7 4.57 0.60 11.28
CA LEU A 7 3.72 -0.04 10.27
C LEU A 7 3.68 0.72 8.94
N ALA A 8 3.61 2.05 8.98
CA ALA A 8 3.67 2.87 7.77
C ALA A 8 5.03 2.85 7.06
N VAL A 9 6.10 2.47 7.76
CA VAL A 9 7.43 2.23 7.17
C VAL A 9 7.52 0.82 6.58
N LEU A 10 6.91 -0.17 7.25
CA LEU A 10 6.85 -1.56 6.77
C LEU A 10 5.97 -1.72 5.53
N SER A 11 4.80 -1.07 5.47
CA SER A 11 3.87 -1.18 4.33
C SER A 11 4.31 -0.43 3.07
N ARG A 12 5.37 0.36 3.20
CA ARG A 12 5.74 1.40 2.25
C ARG A 12 6.26 0.83 0.92
N ASP A 13 6.86 -0.36 0.96
CA ASP A 13 7.43 -1.09 -0.18
C ASP A 13 6.73 -2.42 -0.46
N VAL A 14 5.53 -2.57 0.08
CA VAL A 14 4.75 -3.81 0.00
C VAL A 14 3.65 -3.64 -1.03
N TYR A 15 3.54 -4.63 -1.91
CA TYR A 15 2.57 -4.65 -2.99
C TYR A 15 1.80 -5.97 -2.96
N PRO A 16 0.54 -5.97 -2.47
CA PRO A 16 -0.28 -7.16 -2.45
C PRO A 16 -0.67 -7.58 -3.87
N ALA A 17 -0.78 -8.89 -4.10
CA ALA A 17 -1.16 -9.44 -5.39
C ALA A 17 -2.60 -9.05 -5.76
N PRO A 18 -2.88 -8.76 -7.05
CA PRO A 18 -4.20 -8.34 -7.51
C PRO A 18 -5.29 -9.43 -7.32
N GLY A 19 -4.89 -10.70 -7.17
CA GLY A 19 -5.79 -11.83 -6.94
C GLY A 19 -6.27 -12.00 -5.50
N LEU A 20 -5.72 -11.25 -4.53
CA LEU A 20 -6.28 -11.25 -3.18
C LEU A 20 -7.71 -10.65 -3.25
N PRO A 21 -8.72 -11.25 -2.60
CA PRO A 21 -10.04 -10.63 -2.46
C PRO A 21 -9.99 -9.44 -1.48
N ALA A 22 -8.93 -8.64 -1.55
CA ALA A 22 -8.62 -7.51 -0.70
C ALA A 22 -9.78 -6.52 -0.69
N LEU A 23 -10.44 -6.26 -1.83
CA LEU A 23 -11.61 -5.38 -1.86
C LEU A 23 -12.77 -5.95 -1.01
N ARG A 24 -13.09 -7.24 -1.17
CA ARG A 24 -14.19 -7.89 -0.42
C ARG A 24 -13.89 -7.96 1.07
N LEU A 25 -12.66 -8.33 1.43
CA LEU A 25 -12.17 -8.33 2.82
C LEU A 25 -12.18 -6.92 3.42
N THR A 26 -11.71 -5.92 2.66
CA THR A 26 -11.69 -4.51 3.10
C THR A 26 -13.11 -4.03 3.37
N VAL A 27 -14.06 -4.29 2.47
CA VAL A 27 -15.47 -3.90 2.66
C VAL A 27 -16.07 -4.64 3.87
N ALA A 28 -15.87 -5.95 4.00
CA ALA A 28 -16.42 -6.73 5.11
C ALA A 28 -15.89 -6.26 6.47
N CYS A 29 -14.57 -6.07 6.60
CA CYS A 29 -13.98 -5.57 7.85
C CYS A 29 -14.33 -4.10 8.11
N ALA A 30 -14.45 -3.26 7.09
CA ALA A 30 -14.91 -1.88 7.27
C ALA A 30 -16.33 -1.83 7.83
N LEU A 31 -17.23 -2.65 7.30
CA LEU A 31 -18.60 -2.77 7.80
C LEU A 31 -18.64 -3.30 9.23
N PHE A 32 -17.89 -4.36 9.52
CA PHE A 32 -17.83 -4.94 10.87
C PHE A 32 -17.25 -3.94 11.89
N ALA A 33 -16.16 -3.25 11.55
CA ALA A 33 -15.55 -2.24 12.40
C ALA A 33 -16.47 -1.03 12.60
N ALA A 34 -17.19 -0.60 11.56
CA ALA A 34 -18.20 0.45 11.67
C ALA A 34 -19.32 0.07 12.66
N LEU A 35 -19.86 -1.13 12.55
CA LEU A 35 -20.90 -1.65 13.47
C LEU A 35 -20.38 -1.79 14.90
N ALA A 36 -19.17 -2.33 15.07
CA ALA A 36 -18.52 -2.46 16.38
C ALA A 36 -18.28 -1.08 17.02
N CYS A 37 -17.84 -0.09 16.25
CA CYS A 37 -17.58 1.27 16.73
C CYS A 37 -18.89 1.95 17.18
N VAL A 38 -19.98 1.78 16.43
CA VAL A 38 -21.31 2.26 16.85
C VAL A 38 -21.71 1.64 18.18
N TRP A 39 -21.46 0.35 18.39
CA TRP A 39 -21.83 -0.35 19.63
C TRP A 39 -20.96 0.10 20.81
N LEU A 40 -19.64 0.15 20.64
CA LEU A 40 -18.69 0.56 21.68
C LEU A 40 -18.87 2.02 22.12
N LEU A 41 -19.21 2.92 21.18
CA LEU A 41 -19.40 4.34 21.46
C LEU A 41 -20.81 4.69 21.98
N ARG A 42 -21.72 3.72 22.14
CA ARG A 42 -23.07 3.98 22.68
C ARG A 42 -23.03 4.58 24.09
N GLY A 43 -22.16 4.08 24.96
CA GLY A 43 -22.04 4.56 26.35
C GLY A 43 -21.37 5.92 26.50
N LEU A 44 -20.64 6.38 25.48
CA LEU A 44 -19.95 7.68 25.46
C LEU A 44 -20.82 8.82 24.91
N ARG A 45 -22.04 8.51 24.47
CA ARG A 45 -23.00 9.52 24.03
C ARG A 45 -23.49 10.31 25.25
N ARG A 46 -22.83 11.43 25.54
CA ARG A 46 -23.47 12.51 26.30
C ARG A 46 -24.76 12.94 25.57
N PRO A 47 -25.73 13.57 26.24
CA PRO A 47 -26.88 14.16 25.56
C PRO A 47 -26.39 15.32 24.68
N LEU A 48 -25.96 14.99 23.46
CA LEU A 48 -25.59 15.95 22.43
C LEU A 48 -26.82 16.28 21.59
N GLU A 49 -26.89 17.53 21.14
CA GLU A 49 -28.03 18.12 20.42
C GLU A 49 -28.41 17.39 19.11
N ASN A 50 -27.55 16.52 18.56
CA ASN A 50 -27.83 15.79 17.33
C ASN A 50 -27.34 14.32 17.34
N PRO A 51 -28.22 13.35 17.65
CA PRO A 51 -27.85 11.92 17.73
C PRO A 51 -27.45 11.34 16.37
N LEU A 52 -27.94 11.91 15.27
CA LEU A 52 -27.67 11.46 13.91
C LEU A 52 -26.22 11.73 13.49
N ILE A 53 -25.70 12.91 13.80
CA ILE A 53 -24.31 13.31 13.49
C ILE A 53 -23.33 12.42 14.25
N HIS A 54 -23.64 12.08 15.51
CA HIS A 54 -22.77 11.23 16.32
C HIS A 54 -22.76 9.77 15.84
N ALA A 55 -23.92 9.25 15.42
CA ALA A 55 -24.01 7.93 14.81
C ALA A 55 -23.21 7.89 13.50
N PHE A 56 -23.36 8.90 12.64
CA PHE A 56 -22.61 8.99 11.39
C PHE A 56 -21.10 9.10 11.61
N GLY A 57 -20.67 9.96 12.54
CA GLY A 57 -19.25 10.08 12.90
C GLY A 57 -18.66 8.76 13.39
N SER A 58 -19.37 8.05 14.27
CA SER A 58 -18.94 6.74 14.79
C SER A 58 -18.80 5.68 13.69
N VAL A 59 -19.75 5.66 12.74
CA VAL A 59 -19.71 4.76 11.57
C VAL A 59 -18.51 5.08 10.68
N VAL A 60 -18.31 6.36 10.34
CA VAL A 60 -17.21 6.79 9.48
C VAL A 60 -15.85 6.49 10.13
N THR A 61 -15.68 6.80 11.41
CA THR A 61 -14.44 6.50 12.15
C THR A 61 -14.20 5.00 12.21
N GLY A 62 -15.21 4.18 12.51
CA GLY A 62 -15.09 2.73 12.53
C GLY A 62 -14.77 2.14 11.16
N ALA A 63 -15.39 2.64 10.09
CA ALA A 63 -15.12 2.22 8.72
C ALA A 63 -13.67 2.53 8.32
N ILE A 64 -13.19 3.76 8.58
CA ILE A 64 -11.80 4.16 8.33
C ILE A 64 -10.85 3.22 9.09
N ALA A 65 -11.09 3.00 10.39
CA ALA A 65 -10.26 2.11 11.20
C ALA A 65 -10.24 0.67 10.64
N GLY A 66 -11.38 0.14 10.21
CA GLY A 66 -11.49 -1.18 9.59
C GLY A 66 -10.71 -1.29 8.28
N VAL A 67 -10.80 -0.27 7.40
CA VAL A 67 -10.02 -0.22 6.15
C VAL A 67 -8.52 -0.19 6.44
N PHE A 68 -8.08 0.64 7.38
CA PHE A 68 -6.69 0.71 7.80
C PHE A 68 -6.20 -0.63 8.35
N LEU A 69 -7.01 -1.29 9.19
CA LEU A 69 -6.65 -2.59 9.75
C LEU A 69 -6.48 -3.66 8.67
N VAL A 70 -7.38 -3.72 7.68
CA VAL A 70 -7.24 -4.67 6.56
C VAL A 70 -6.00 -4.39 5.74
N ARG A 71 -5.75 -3.12 5.38
CA ARG A 71 -4.55 -2.75 4.64
C ARG A 71 -3.28 -3.19 5.37
N LEU A 72 -3.18 -2.87 6.66
CA LEU A 72 -2.03 -3.23 7.48
C LEU A 72 -1.86 -4.74 7.62
N THR A 73 -2.95 -5.47 7.85
CA THR A 73 -2.89 -6.95 7.93
C THR A 73 -2.49 -7.57 6.61
N THR A 74 -2.99 -7.08 5.47
CA THR A 74 -2.54 -7.56 4.15
C THR A 74 -1.06 -7.28 3.92
N ASP A 75 -0.59 -6.09 4.28
CA ASP A 75 0.82 -5.73 4.10
C ASP A 75 1.73 -6.61 4.98
N VAL A 76 1.34 -6.84 6.23
CA VAL A 76 2.05 -7.75 7.14
C VAL A 76 2.09 -9.18 6.60
N VAL A 77 0.97 -9.69 6.08
CA VAL A 77 0.92 -11.03 5.46
C VAL A 77 1.89 -11.13 4.29
N VAL A 78 1.96 -10.11 3.44
CA VAL A 78 2.92 -10.10 2.32
C VAL A 78 4.37 -10.12 2.85
N VAL A 79 4.71 -9.25 3.80
CA VAL A 79 6.06 -9.21 4.39
C VAL A 79 6.45 -10.54 5.03
N LEU A 80 5.52 -11.18 5.73
CA LEU A 80 5.76 -12.45 6.41
C LEU A 80 5.82 -13.67 5.47
N THR A 81 5.37 -13.54 4.22
CA THR A 81 5.31 -14.66 3.27
C THR A 81 6.21 -14.46 2.05
N ALA A 82 6.72 -13.25 1.84
CA ALA A 82 7.68 -12.92 0.80
C ALA A 82 9.08 -13.36 1.23
N HIS A 83 9.53 -14.51 0.72
CA HIS A 83 10.84 -15.08 1.06
C HIS A 83 11.69 -15.46 -0.15
N ARG A 84 11.11 -15.47 -1.36
CA ARG A 84 11.86 -15.86 -2.56
C ARG A 84 12.51 -14.62 -3.17
N PRO A 85 13.84 -14.48 -3.11
CA PRO A 85 14.49 -13.36 -3.77
C PRO A 85 14.29 -13.47 -5.27
N HIS A 86 13.94 -12.36 -5.89
CA HIS A 86 13.74 -12.24 -7.32
C HIS A 86 14.35 -10.93 -7.80
N THR A 87 15.11 -10.99 -8.89
CA THR A 87 15.74 -9.82 -9.50
C THR A 87 15.42 -9.84 -10.98
N GLN A 88 15.00 -8.71 -11.51
CA GLN A 88 14.59 -8.60 -12.90
C GLN A 88 14.94 -7.23 -13.49
N SER A 89 15.17 -7.21 -14.80
CA SER A 89 15.23 -5.96 -15.56
C SER A 89 13.89 -5.73 -16.26
N THR A 90 13.26 -4.59 -16.02
CA THR A 90 11.95 -4.24 -16.57
C THR A 90 11.98 -2.83 -17.16
N ALA A 91 11.22 -2.63 -18.23
CA ALA A 91 11.05 -1.31 -18.81
C ALA A 91 10.18 -0.45 -17.90
N TYR A 92 10.56 0.81 -17.73
CA TYR A 92 9.82 1.77 -16.92
C TYR A 92 9.38 2.99 -17.73
N VAL A 93 8.32 3.63 -17.24
CA VAL A 93 7.84 4.92 -17.73
C VAL A 93 7.59 5.84 -16.55
N ILE A 94 8.01 7.10 -16.66
CA ILE A 94 7.72 8.12 -15.66
C ILE A 94 6.26 8.53 -15.77
N THR A 95 5.57 8.58 -14.64
CA THR A 95 4.18 9.02 -14.53
C THR A 95 4.08 10.34 -13.77
N ALA A 96 2.93 10.99 -13.90
CA ALA A 96 2.54 12.05 -12.96
C ALA A 96 2.58 11.52 -11.51
N GLY A 97 2.76 12.45 -10.56
CA GLY A 97 3.06 12.17 -9.16
C GLY A 97 2.28 11.02 -8.51
N TRP A 98 2.95 10.31 -7.60
CA TRP A 98 2.42 9.11 -6.94
C TRP A 98 2.76 9.12 -5.45
N LYS A 99 1.79 8.81 -4.57
CA LYS A 99 1.98 8.70 -3.10
C LYS A 99 2.79 9.88 -2.50
N ASN A 100 2.37 11.12 -2.75
CA ASN A 100 3.03 12.37 -2.33
C ASN A 100 4.42 12.62 -2.94
N CYS A 101 4.77 11.96 -4.04
CA CYS A 101 6.02 12.19 -4.76
C CYS A 101 5.81 13.02 -6.01
N ARG A 102 6.83 13.83 -6.35
CA ARG A 102 6.82 14.74 -7.51
C ARG A 102 6.58 14.01 -8.83
N PHE A 103 7.10 12.79 -8.94
CA PHE A 103 6.85 11.91 -10.08
C PHE A 103 6.77 10.44 -9.62
N GLY A 104 6.01 9.66 -10.36
CA GLY A 104 5.94 8.21 -10.21
C GLY A 104 6.79 7.53 -11.27
N VAL A 105 7.16 6.28 -11.01
CA VAL A 105 7.80 5.41 -11.98
C VAL A 105 6.97 4.15 -12.07
N ALA A 106 6.42 3.88 -13.24
CA ALA A 106 5.57 2.73 -13.48
C ALA A 106 6.28 1.68 -14.33
N PHE A 107 6.14 0.42 -13.97
CA PHE A 107 6.68 -0.72 -14.68
C PHE A 107 5.75 -1.93 -14.54
N GLU A 108 5.84 -2.87 -15.47
CA GLU A 108 5.14 -4.16 -15.34
C GLU A 108 5.98 -5.10 -14.48
N ASP A 109 5.35 -5.68 -13.48
CA ASP A 109 5.96 -6.70 -12.64
C ASP A 109 5.48 -8.09 -13.07
N PRO A 110 6.37 -8.99 -13.50
CA PRO A 110 6.01 -10.32 -14.00
C PRO A 110 5.61 -11.29 -12.87
N VAL A 111 6.00 -11.04 -11.62
CA VAL A 111 5.59 -11.86 -10.48
C VAL A 111 4.14 -11.58 -10.12
N LEU A 112 3.77 -10.30 -10.01
CA LEU A 112 2.39 -9.87 -9.77
C LEU A 112 1.51 -9.94 -11.02
N ARG A 113 2.11 -9.97 -12.21
CA ARG A 113 1.44 -9.81 -13.52
C ARG A 113 0.57 -8.57 -13.56
N ALA A 114 1.10 -7.46 -13.03
CA ALA A 114 0.38 -6.21 -12.92
C ALA A 114 1.32 -5.01 -13.00
N ARG A 115 0.77 -3.90 -13.46
CA ARG A 115 1.44 -2.62 -13.46
C ARG A 115 1.64 -2.10 -12.04
N MET A 116 2.88 -1.87 -11.68
CA MET A 116 3.28 -1.25 -10.41
C MET A 116 3.69 0.20 -10.64
N THR A 117 3.36 1.07 -9.69
CA THR A 117 3.85 2.45 -9.66
C THR A 117 4.54 2.70 -8.33
N VAL A 118 5.78 3.18 -8.40
CA VAL A 118 6.62 3.52 -7.24
C VAL A 118 6.93 5.01 -7.23
N CYS A 119 7.28 5.53 -6.06
CA CYS A 119 7.76 6.90 -5.93
C CYS A 119 9.20 7.02 -6.43
N GLY A 120 9.44 7.76 -7.51
CA GLY A 120 10.78 7.83 -8.12
C GLY A 120 11.83 8.49 -7.22
N THR A 121 11.48 9.58 -6.55
CA THR A 121 12.39 10.30 -5.63
C THR A 121 12.83 9.44 -4.45
N ARG A 122 11.98 8.53 -3.98
CA ARG A 122 12.29 7.63 -2.88
C ARG A 122 13.38 6.62 -3.21
N TRP A 123 13.38 6.14 -4.45
CA TRP A 123 14.39 5.23 -4.97
C TRP A 123 15.58 5.95 -5.63
N ARG A 124 15.68 7.28 -5.44
CA ARG A 124 16.72 8.13 -6.04
C ARG A 124 16.82 8.00 -7.55
N LEU A 125 15.70 7.73 -8.22
CA LEU A 125 15.63 7.66 -9.68
C LEU A 125 15.66 9.07 -10.26
N ALA A 126 16.25 9.22 -11.44
CA ALA A 126 16.20 10.48 -12.17
C ALA A 126 14.83 10.69 -12.81
N ALA A 127 14.38 11.94 -12.89
CA ALA A 127 13.15 12.32 -13.60
C ALA A 127 13.33 12.32 -15.14
N THR A 128 14.56 12.11 -15.61
CA THR A 128 14.94 12.00 -17.01
C THR A 128 15.96 10.86 -17.17
N PRO A 129 15.86 10.04 -18.23
CA PRO A 129 14.87 10.06 -19.30
C PRO A 129 13.47 9.61 -18.85
N GLN A 130 12.43 9.96 -19.65
CA GLN A 130 11.02 9.63 -19.34
C GLN A 130 10.71 8.12 -19.40
N ALA A 131 11.59 7.32 -20.00
CA ALA A 131 11.51 5.88 -20.05
C ALA A 131 12.92 5.27 -20.09
N GLY A 132 13.06 4.01 -19.68
CA GLY A 132 14.33 3.29 -19.67
C GLY A 132 14.17 1.88 -19.10
N VAL A 133 15.27 1.32 -18.58
CA VAL A 133 15.28 0.00 -17.94
C VAL A 133 15.68 0.14 -16.47
N LEU A 134 14.92 -0.49 -15.58
CA LEU A 134 15.24 -0.63 -14.17
C LEU A 134 15.61 -2.07 -13.87
N GLN A 135 16.61 -2.25 -13.03
CA GLN A 135 16.83 -3.46 -12.29
C GLN A 135 16.06 -3.37 -10.96
N VAL A 136 15.11 -4.27 -10.78
CA VAL A 136 14.25 -4.37 -9.59
C VAL A 136 14.63 -5.63 -8.84
N ALA A 137 15.04 -5.49 -7.58
CA ALA A 137 15.25 -6.59 -6.65
C ALA A 137 14.15 -6.58 -5.60
N GLU A 138 13.49 -7.72 -5.43
CA GLU A 138 12.32 -7.89 -4.59
C GLU A 138 12.29 -9.26 -3.90
N LEU A 139 11.46 -9.37 -2.88
CA LEU A 139 11.08 -10.64 -2.27
C LEU A 139 9.67 -10.99 -2.76
N ALA A 140 9.54 -12.10 -3.47
CA ALA A 140 8.28 -12.62 -3.94
C ALA A 140 7.67 -13.61 -2.93
N GLY A 141 6.35 -13.54 -2.80
CA GLY A 141 5.53 -14.45 -2.01
C GLY A 141 4.20 -14.75 -2.70
N PRO A 142 3.41 -15.70 -2.15
CA PRO A 142 2.12 -16.08 -2.72
C PRO A 142 1.09 -14.93 -2.68
N TYR A 143 1.27 -13.96 -1.79
CA TYR A 143 0.32 -12.89 -1.54
C TYR A 143 0.77 -11.53 -2.06
N GLY A 144 1.99 -11.41 -2.60
CA GLY A 144 2.51 -10.14 -3.08
C GLY A 144 4.03 -10.12 -3.16
N VAL A 145 4.58 -8.92 -3.34
CA VAL A 145 6.02 -8.67 -3.41
C VAL A 145 6.43 -7.55 -2.45
N VAL A 146 7.67 -7.63 -1.97
CA VAL A 146 8.32 -6.58 -1.17
C VAL A 146 9.53 -6.07 -1.94
N LEU A 147 9.50 -4.80 -2.34
CA LEU A 147 10.62 -4.19 -3.05
C LEU A 147 11.79 -3.96 -2.08
N ARG A 148 12.99 -4.38 -2.50
CA ARG A 148 14.22 -4.24 -1.71
C ARG A 148 15.13 -3.18 -2.31
N GLN A 149 15.28 -3.18 -3.62
CA GLN A 149 16.15 -2.25 -4.34
C GLN A 149 15.60 -2.00 -5.74
N ILE A 150 15.70 -0.75 -6.18
CA ILE A 150 15.46 -0.36 -7.57
C ILE A 150 16.63 0.49 -8.01
N THR A 151 17.27 0.07 -9.08
CA THR A 151 18.38 0.80 -9.70
C THR A 151 18.11 0.95 -11.18
N THR A 152 18.51 2.07 -11.77
CA THR A 152 18.63 2.14 -13.23
C THR A 152 19.83 1.33 -13.63
N ASP A 153 19.69 0.44 -14.62
CA ASP A 153 20.87 -0.07 -15.30
C ASP A 153 21.53 1.14 -15.93
N ALA A 154 22.71 1.51 -15.42
CA ALA A 154 23.56 2.46 -16.10
C ALA A 154 24.04 1.78 -17.37
N VAL A 155 23.22 1.84 -18.42
CA VAL A 155 23.59 1.43 -19.76
C VAL A 155 24.79 2.30 -20.15
N GLY A 156 25.99 1.73 -20.00
CA GLY A 156 27.21 2.11 -20.69
C GLY A 156 27.64 3.57 -20.57
N GLY A 157 28.20 3.95 -19.41
CA GLY A 157 29.22 4.99 -19.38
C GLY A 157 30.58 4.38 -19.76
N ARG A 158 30.81 4.14 -21.05
CA ARG A 158 32.14 3.99 -21.65
C ARG A 158 32.28 5.01 -22.76
#